data_AF-J2SGI2-F1
#
_entry.id   AF-J2SGI2-F1
#
_cell.length_a   1.000
_cell.length_b   1.000
_cell.length_c   1.000
_cell.angle_alpha   90.00
_cell.angle_beta   90.00
_cell.angle_gamma   90.00
#
_symmetry.space_group_name_H-M   'P 1'
#
loop_
_entity.id
_entity.type
_entity.pdbx_description
1 polymer ?
#
loop_
_entity_poly.entity_id
_entity_poly.type
_entity_poly.pdbx_seq_one_letter_code
_entity_poly.pdbx_strand_id
1 'polypeptide(L)'
;MLRKKLLAIVCAGALISATAAVLAAPTQTMKSEAGTLEVTPVVTGLEHPWALAFLPDGKSMLVTERPGNLRLVTADGKLSAPLNGVPTVWAKGQGGLLDVALSPDFKQDRMVYLSYAEGGGEGNKAGTAVGRGRLSEDMAALKDFQVILRQEPKLSVGNHFGSRLVFDRDGYLFVTLGENNDRPTAQDLDKLQGKVVRIHPDGTVPKDNPFVGQANVRPEIWSYGQRNPQGAALNPWNGTLWENEHGPRGGDEINIIERGKNYGWPLATHGINYSGLPIPEARGDTVEGTVSPHHVWEKSPGLSGMAFYDADQFKAWQGNVFIGALVSQELIRLEFQGDKVVHEERLLGELKKRIRDVRQGPDGYLYVLTDEEDGALYKVGLK
;
A
#
# COMPACT_ATOMS: atom_id res chain seq x y z
N MET A 1 48.90 -0.65 65.62
CA MET A 1 48.33 0.02 64.43
C MET A 1 48.41 -0.94 63.24
N LEU A 2 47.34 -1.68 62.99
CA LEU A 2 47.23 -2.72 61.96
C LEU A 2 46.95 -2.09 60.59
N ARG A 3 47.81 -2.31 59.59
CA ARG A 3 47.52 -1.98 58.18
C ARG A 3 47.02 -3.24 57.46
N LYS A 4 45.72 -3.32 57.18
CA LYS A 4 45.14 -4.32 56.27
C LYS A 4 45.35 -3.86 54.81
N LYS A 5 46.00 -4.68 53.99
CA LYS A 5 46.03 -4.52 52.52
C LYS A 5 44.82 -5.26 51.94
N LEU A 6 43.95 -4.55 51.24
CA LEU A 6 42.86 -5.14 50.44
C LEU A 6 43.41 -5.40 49.02
N LEU A 7 43.38 -6.65 48.57
CA LEU A 7 43.71 -7.06 47.21
C LEU A 7 42.41 -7.05 46.40
N ALA A 8 42.25 -6.11 45.46
CA ALA A 8 41.11 -6.09 44.54
C ALA A 8 41.41 -7.00 43.35
N ILE A 9 40.65 -8.09 43.23
CA ILE A 9 40.68 -9.01 42.09
C ILE A 9 39.75 -8.42 41.02
N VAL A 10 40.31 -8.03 39.88
CA VAL A 10 39.55 -7.60 38.69
C VAL A 10 39.21 -8.85 37.89
N CYS A 11 37.95 -9.29 37.94
CA CYS A 11 37.41 -10.31 37.04
C CYS A 11 37.06 -9.66 35.69
N ALA A 12 37.94 -9.83 34.69
CA ALA A 12 37.62 -9.51 33.30
C ALA A 12 36.72 -10.63 32.73
N GLY A 13 35.40 -10.44 32.82
CA GLY A 13 34.43 -11.30 32.13
C GLY A 13 34.42 -10.99 30.63
N ALA A 14 34.95 -11.91 29.82
CA ALA A 14 34.81 -11.85 28.38
C ALA A 14 33.34 -12.05 27.99
N LEU A 15 32.68 -10.98 27.54
CA LEU A 15 31.38 -11.04 26.89
C LEU A 15 31.56 -11.72 25.53
N ILE A 16 31.29 -13.03 25.48
CA ILE A 16 31.13 -13.76 24.22
C ILE A 16 29.77 -13.34 23.67
N SER A 17 29.76 -12.35 22.78
CA SER A 17 28.59 -12.03 21.96
C SER A 17 28.37 -13.19 20.98
N ALA A 18 27.51 -14.14 21.37
CA ALA A 18 27.01 -15.15 20.46
C ALA A 18 26.13 -14.45 19.41
N THR A 19 26.69 -14.20 18.22
CA THR A 19 25.90 -13.85 17.05
C THR A 19 25.08 -15.07 16.68
N ALA A 20 23.81 -15.10 17.10
CA ALA A 20 22.86 -16.08 16.58
C ALA A 20 22.75 -15.86 15.07
N ALA A 21 23.25 -16.82 14.28
CA ALA A 21 23.00 -16.83 12.86
C ALA A 21 21.48 -16.98 12.67
N VAL A 22 20.84 -15.95 12.14
CA VAL A 22 19.44 -16.02 11.72
C VAL A 22 19.42 -16.97 10.52
N LEU A 23 19.03 -18.21 10.76
CA LEU A 23 18.79 -19.17 9.69
C LEU A 23 17.62 -18.65 8.87
N ALA A 24 17.87 -18.32 7.59
CA ALA A 24 16.83 -17.95 6.65
C ALA A 24 15.79 -19.08 6.60
N ALA A 25 14.51 -18.73 6.76
CA ALA A 25 13.44 -19.70 6.67
C ALA A 25 13.46 -20.37 5.27
N PRO A 26 13.22 -21.69 5.19
CA PRO A 26 13.44 -22.43 3.94
C PRO A 26 12.45 -22.01 2.86
N THR A 27 12.89 -22.04 1.60
CA THR A 27 12.02 -21.93 0.43
C THR A 27 10.95 -23.02 0.47
N GLN A 28 9.70 -22.61 0.35
CA GLN A 28 8.55 -23.49 0.27
C GLN A 28 8.15 -23.72 -1.18
N THR A 29 7.55 -24.86 -1.45
CA THR A 29 6.98 -25.18 -2.76
C THR A 29 5.47 -25.25 -2.63
N MET A 30 4.74 -24.54 -3.48
CA MET A 30 3.27 -24.51 -3.49
C MET A 30 2.74 -24.82 -4.89
N LYS A 31 1.47 -25.23 -4.99
CA LYS A 31 0.85 -25.52 -6.28
C LYS A 31 0.27 -24.24 -6.89
N SER A 32 0.38 -24.11 -8.20
CA SER A 32 -0.41 -23.21 -9.02
C SER A 32 -0.84 -23.93 -10.30
N GLU A 33 -1.94 -23.51 -10.88
CA GLU A 33 -2.42 -23.90 -12.20
C GLU A 33 -1.41 -23.54 -13.30
N ALA A 34 -0.60 -22.49 -13.08
CA ALA A 34 0.47 -22.07 -13.99
C ALA A 34 1.80 -22.83 -13.81
N GLY A 35 1.90 -23.70 -12.80
CA GLY A 35 3.12 -24.43 -12.49
C GLY A 35 3.41 -24.52 -10.98
N THR A 36 4.57 -25.07 -10.64
CA THR A 36 4.98 -25.16 -9.24
C THR A 36 5.58 -23.83 -8.78
N LEU A 37 5.06 -23.27 -7.69
CA LEU A 37 5.57 -22.03 -7.09
C LEU A 37 6.78 -22.30 -6.19
N GLU A 38 7.79 -21.44 -6.27
CA GLU A 38 8.78 -21.23 -5.21
C GLU A 38 8.40 -20.01 -4.39
N VAL A 39 8.33 -20.18 -3.07
CA VAL A 39 7.99 -19.13 -2.11
C VAL A 39 9.14 -19.02 -1.11
N THR A 40 10.00 -18.03 -1.31
CA THR A 40 11.21 -17.83 -0.51
C THR A 40 11.04 -16.65 0.43
N PRO A 41 11.12 -16.85 1.75
CA PRO A 41 11.21 -15.73 2.70
C PRO A 41 12.49 -14.93 2.43
N VAL A 42 12.35 -13.65 2.11
CA VAL A 42 13.48 -12.71 1.98
C VAL A 42 13.88 -12.20 3.35
N VAL A 43 12.90 -11.72 4.12
CA VAL A 43 13.09 -11.24 5.50
C VAL A 43 11.82 -11.49 6.31
N THR A 44 11.99 -11.73 7.61
CA THR A 44 10.91 -11.85 8.62
C THR A 44 11.14 -10.84 9.74
N GLY A 45 10.22 -10.72 10.70
CA GLY A 45 10.35 -9.76 11.80
C GLY A 45 10.00 -8.32 11.42
N LEU A 46 9.20 -8.13 10.36
CA LEU A 46 8.63 -6.84 10.00
C LEU A 46 7.33 -6.61 10.78
N GLU A 47 7.17 -5.44 11.40
CA GLU A 47 5.99 -5.15 12.21
C GLU A 47 4.88 -4.50 11.36
N HIS A 48 3.89 -5.30 10.94
CA HIS A 48 2.83 -4.88 10.03
C HIS A 48 3.36 -4.10 8.80
N PRO A 49 4.22 -4.72 7.97
CA PRO A 49 4.76 -4.06 6.79
C PRO A 49 3.63 -3.70 5.82
N TRP A 50 3.65 -2.49 5.26
CA TRP A 50 2.53 -1.94 4.49
C TRP A 50 2.79 -1.79 2.99
N ALA A 51 4.01 -1.36 2.63
CA ALA A 51 4.44 -1.19 1.24
C ALA A 51 5.93 -1.46 1.08
N LEU A 52 6.34 -1.72 -0.16
CA LEU A 52 7.75 -1.73 -0.54
C LEU A 52 8.03 -0.89 -1.79
N ALA A 53 9.27 -0.42 -1.94
CA ALA A 53 9.75 0.22 -3.17
C ALA A 53 11.16 -0.25 -3.49
N PHE A 54 11.35 -0.87 -4.66
CA PHE A 54 12.66 -1.31 -5.14
C PHE A 54 13.57 -0.11 -5.44
N LEU A 55 14.78 -0.13 -4.91
CA LEU A 55 15.80 0.86 -5.26
C LEU A 55 16.43 0.52 -6.62
N PRO A 56 16.94 1.52 -7.37
CA PRO A 56 17.51 1.28 -8.69
C PRO A 56 18.79 0.45 -8.74
N ASP A 57 19.38 0.10 -7.59
CA ASP A 57 20.52 -0.81 -7.51
C ASP A 57 20.14 -2.28 -7.80
N GLY A 58 18.84 -2.59 -7.84
CA GLY A 58 18.29 -3.92 -8.09
C GLY A 58 18.56 -4.92 -6.96
N LYS A 59 19.06 -4.47 -5.81
CA LYS A 59 19.49 -5.31 -4.68
C LYS A 59 18.92 -4.86 -3.34
N SER A 60 18.27 -3.71 -3.30
CA SER A 60 17.69 -3.17 -2.08
C SER A 60 16.29 -2.62 -2.32
N MET A 61 15.52 -2.55 -1.25
CA MET A 61 14.18 -1.99 -1.24
C MET A 61 13.91 -1.28 0.06
N LEU A 62 13.12 -0.23 -0.01
CA LEU A 62 12.52 0.40 1.16
C LEU A 62 11.24 -0.35 1.51
N VAL A 63 11.00 -0.57 2.80
CA VAL A 63 9.78 -1.19 3.33
C VAL A 63 9.23 -0.31 4.44
N THR A 64 7.94 0.02 4.38
CA THR A 64 7.24 0.72 5.45
C THR A 64 6.63 -0.27 6.43
N GLU A 65 6.74 0.02 7.72
CA GLU A 65 6.07 -0.68 8.82
C GLU A 65 5.01 0.26 9.39
N ARG A 66 3.75 -0.21 9.47
CA ARG A 66 2.60 0.62 9.90
C ARG A 66 2.83 1.39 11.21
N PRO A 67 3.54 0.87 12.22
CA PRO A 67 3.84 1.61 13.45
C PRO A 67 4.64 2.91 13.26
N GLY A 68 5.30 3.12 12.12
CA GLY A 68 6.01 4.37 11.81
C GLY A 68 7.44 4.22 11.30
N ASN A 69 7.90 3.01 10.97
CA ASN A 69 9.28 2.79 10.56
C ASN A 69 9.40 2.67 9.04
N LEU A 70 10.40 3.34 8.47
CA LEU A 70 10.90 3.02 7.14
C LEU A 70 12.19 2.19 7.31
N ARG A 71 12.28 1.05 6.64
CA ARG A 71 13.42 0.12 6.72
C ARG A 71 14.03 -0.10 5.35
N LEU A 72 15.34 -0.34 5.31
CA LEU A 72 16.02 -0.88 4.13
C LEU A 72 16.11 -2.40 4.27
N VAL A 73 15.68 -3.10 3.23
CA VAL A 73 15.81 -4.55 3.08
C VAL A 73 16.67 -4.84 1.87
N THR A 74 17.70 -5.66 2.03
CA THR A 74 18.52 -6.13 0.92
C THR A 74 18.01 -7.47 0.39
N ALA A 75 18.34 -7.80 -0.87
CA ALA A 75 17.90 -9.04 -1.52
C ALA A 75 18.42 -10.32 -0.84
N ASP A 76 19.52 -10.23 -0.08
CA ASP A 76 20.06 -11.30 0.77
C ASP A 76 19.41 -11.34 2.18
N GLY A 77 18.36 -10.53 2.42
CA GLY A 77 17.54 -10.60 3.62
C GLY A 77 18.03 -9.75 4.79
N LYS A 78 19.00 -8.85 4.58
CA LYS A 78 19.50 -7.97 5.64
C LYS A 78 18.51 -6.84 5.89
N LEU A 79 18.09 -6.69 7.14
CA LEU A 79 17.19 -5.64 7.60
C LEU A 79 17.97 -4.55 8.33
N SER A 80 17.84 -3.28 7.90
CA SER A 80 18.44 -2.15 8.60
C SER A 80 17.71 -1.81 9.90
N ALA A 81 18.25 -0.90 10.71
CA ALA A 81 17.45 -0.17 11.71
C ALA A 81 16.44 0.77 11.02
N PRO A 82 15.41 1.30 11.72
CA PRO A 82 14.56 2.37 11.21
C PRO A 82 15.37 3.56 10.70
N LEU A 83 15.03 4.05 9.51
CA LEU A 83 15.63 5.25 8.93
C LEU A 83 15.22 6.48 9.75
N ASN A 84 16.14 7.43 9.88
CA ASN A 84 15.85 8.71 10.52
C ASN A 84 15.08 9.65 9.59
N GLY A 85 14.39 10.67 10.15
CA GLY A 85 13.70 11.70 9.36
C GLY A 85 12.38 11.27 8.73
N VAL A 86 11.88 10.08 9.07
CA VAL A 86 10.51 9.64 8.76
C VAL A 86 9.52 10.45 9.61
N PRO A 87 8.36 10.88 9.07
CA PRO A 87 7.39 11.68 9.83
C PRO A 87 6.82 10.90 11.02
N THR A 88 6.48 11.62 12.09
CA THR A 88 5.66 11.04 13.17
C THR A 88 4.26 10.72 12.63
N VAL A 89 3.81 9.49 12.87
CA VAL A 89 2.53 8.99 12.36
C VAL A 89 1.49 8.83 13.47
N TRP A 90 0.23 8.86 13.09
CA TRP A 90 -0.88 8.48 13.95
C TRP A 90 -1.16 6.98 13.75
N ALA A 91 -0.46 6.13 14.50
CA ALA A 91 -0.55 4.67 14.40
C ALA A 91 -1.71 4.12 15.26
N LYS A 92 -2.95 4.18 14.76
CA LYS A 92 -4.13 3.56 15.40
C LYS A 92 -5.08 2.98 14.35
N GLY A 93 -5.70 1.85 14.67
CA GLY A 93 -6.58 1.13 13.74
C GLY A 93 -5.82 0.77 12.46
N GLN A 94 -6.34 1.23 11.32
CA GLN A 94 -5.74 1.09 10.00
C GLN A 94 -4.68 2.17 9.70
N GLY A 95 -4.55 3.20 10.53
CA GLY A 95 -3.62 4.30 10.35
C GLY A 95 -2.19 3.98 10.81
N GLY A 96 -1.22 4.71 10.26
CA GLY A 96 0.20 4.52 10.52
C GLY A 96 1.07 5.13 9.41
N LEU A 97 2.29 4.63 9.25
CA LEU A 97 3.05 4.83 8.02
C LEU A 97 2.53 3.85 6.96
N LEU A 98 2.20 4.36 5.78
CA LEU A 98 1.48 3.60 4.77
C LEU A 98 2.38 3.41 3.55
N ASP A 99 2.17 4.11 2.45
CA ASP A 99 2.87 3.82 1.21
C ASP A 99 4.29 4.38 1.16
N VAL A 100 5.10 3.78 0.30
CA VAL A 100 6.39 4.32 -0.14
C VAL A 100 6.49 4.24 -1.67
N ALA A 101 6.79 5.37 -2.28
CA ALA A 101 7.08 5.47 -3.71
C ALA A 101 8.39 6.23 -3.95
N LEU A 102 9.11 5.88 -5.00
CA LEU A 102 10.28 6.64 -5.44
C LEU A 102 9.85 7.64 -6.50
N SER A 103 10.54 8.78 -6.56
CA SER A 103 10.45 9.69 -7.70
C SER A 103 10.76 8.95 -9.01
N PRO A 104 10.06 9.24 -10.12
CA PRO A 104 10.47 8.77 -11.45
C PRO A 104 11.94 9.13 -11.77
N ASP A 105 12.44 10.24 -11.23
CA ASP A 105 13.82 10.73 -11.38
C ASP A 105 14.72 10.38 -10.17
N PHE A 106 14.42 9.29 -9.45
CA PHE A 106 15.13 8.93 -8.20
C PHE A 106 16.65 8.83 -8.37
N LYS A 107 17.13 8.40 -9.55
CA LYS A 107 18.58 8.31 -9.82
C LYS A 107 19.27 9.68 -9.75
N GLN A 108 18.53 10.76 -9.96
CA GLN A 108 19.01 12.14 -9.95
C GLN A 108 18.65 12.85 -8.64
N ASP A 109 17.40 12.73 -8.19
CA ASP A 109 16.87 13.51 -7.07
C ASP A 109 16.86 12.76 -5.73
N ARG A 110 16.94 11.42 -5.74
CA ARG A 110 16.81 10.54 -4.57
C ARG A 110 15.55 10.79 -3.74
N MET A 111 14.48 11.31 -4.33
CA MET A 111 13.25 11.67 -3.62
C MET A 111 12.40 10.43 -3.33
N VAL A 112 12.03 10.27 -2.06
CA VAL A 112 11.12 9.24 -1.56
C VAL A 112 9.85 9.91 -1.09
N TYR A 113 8.72 9.38 -1.51
CA TYR A 113 7.38 9.81 -1.16
C TYR A 113 6.80 8.84 -0.15
N LEU A 114 6.20 9.37 0.90
CA LEU A 114 5.52 8.60 1.94
C LEU A 114 4.10 9.10 2.10
N SER A 115 3.14 8.18 2.21
CA SER A 115 1.81 8.47 2.73
C SER A 115 1.69 7.94 4.15
N TYR A 116 0.95 8.65 5.00
CA TYR A 116 0.77 8.28 6.39
C TYR A 116 -0.50 8.88 6.98
N ALA A 117 -1.02 8.27 8.04
CA ALA A 117 -2.08 8.89 8.83
C ALA A 117 -1.49 9.99 9.71
N GLU A 118 -1.98 11.22 9.53
CA GLU A 118 -1.58 12.39 10.31
C GLU A 118 -2.76 12.82 11.21
N GLY A 119 -2.52 12.82 12.52
CA GLY A 119 -3.49 13.29 13.52
C GLY A 119 -3.67 14.81 13.54
N GLY A 120 -4.28 15.32 14.60
CA GLY A 120 -4.49 16.76 14.80
C GLY A 120 -5.84 17.29 14.30
N GLY A 121 -6.72 16.40 13.83
CA GLY A 121 -8.12 16.74 13.58
C GLY A 121 -8.91 16.92 14.87
N GLU A 122 -10.03 17.65 14.79
CA GLU A 122 -10.94 17.85 15.91
C GLU A 122 -11.39 16.51 16.51
N GLY A 123 -11.44 16.42 17.84
CA GLY A 123 -11.83 15.18 18.51
C GLY A 123 -10.83 14.04 18.38
N ASN A 124 -9.53 14.34 18.22
CA ASN A 124 -8.45 13.36 18.04
C ASN A 124 -8.62 12.52 16.75
N LYS A 125 -9.20 13.14 15.72
CA LYS A 125 -9.34 12.55 14.39
C LYS A 125 -8.05 12.69 13.58
N ALA A 126 -7.94 11.87 12.54
CA ALA A 126 -6.83 11.82 11.62
C ALA A 126 -7.32 11.87 10.16
N GLY A 127 -6.38 12.08 9.25
CA GLY A 127 -6.57 11.94 7.82
C GLY A 127 -5.24 11.64 7.14
N THR A 128 -5.28 11.17 5.91
CA THR A 128 -4.09 10.86 5.14
C THR A 128 -3.29 12.13 4.85
N ALA A 129 -1.98 12.06 5.03
CA ALA A 129 -1.02 13.05 4.55
C ALA A 129 -0.03 12.37 3.59
N VAL A 130 0.47 13.14 2.63
CA VAL A 130 1.55 12.72 1.73
C VAL A 130 2.68 13.72 1.87
N GLY A 131 3.90 13.22 2.00
CA GLY A 131 5.10 14.04 2.01
C GLY A 131 6.22 13.38 1.23
N ARG A 132 7.31 14.13 1.05
CA ARG A 132 8.52 13.66 0.37
C ARG A 132 9.77 14.13 1.09
N GLY A 133 10.81 13.31 1.05
CA GLY A 133 12.14 13.64 1.56
C GLY A 133 13.22 12.99 0.70
N ARG A 134 14.44 13.50 0.77
CA ARG A 134 15.58 12.98 0.02
C ARG A 134 16.25 11.85 0.78
N LEU A 135 16.37 10.66 0.19
CA LEU A 135 17.12 9.56 0.78
C LEU A 135 18.62 9.91 0.80
N SER A 136 19.25 9.84 1.97
CA SER A 136 20.69 10.06 2.12
C SER A 136 21.50 9.03 1.33
N GLU A 137 22.74 9.35 0.96
CA GLU A 137 23.60 8.47 0.17
C GLU A 137 23.88 7.14 0.88
N ASP A 138 24.05 7.18 2.20
CA ASP A 138 24.20 6.02 3.08
C ASP A 138 22.88 5.25 3.36
N MET A 139 21.76 5.74 2.81
CA MET A 139 20.41 5.17 2.96
C MET A 139 19.93 5.05 4.42
N ALA A 140 20.48 5.84 5.34
CA ALA A 140 20.14 5.81 6.75
C ALA A 140 19.10 6.86 7.19
N ALA A 141 18.72 7.79 6.32
CA ALA A 141 17.77 8.84 6.64
C ALA A 141 17.03 9.41 5.42
N LEU A 142 15.83 9.94 5.66
CA LEU A 142 15.21 10.95 4.80
C LEU A 142 15.59 12.36 5.29
N LYS A 143 16.05 13.21 4.38
CA LYS A 143 16.39 14.61 4.63
C LYS A 143 15.30 15.52 4.08
N ASP A 144 15.10 16.66 4.76
CA ASP A 144 14.20 17.73 4.33
C ASP A 144 12.78 17.25 4.01
N PHE A 145 12.25 16.36 4.85
CA PHE A 145 10.91 15.81 4.66
C PHE A 145 9.87 16.93 4.79
N GLN A 146 9.01 17.06 3.78
CA GLN A 146 7.95 18.05 3.74
C GLN A 146 6.62 17.44 3.30
N VAL A 147 5.53 17.91 3.88
CA VAL A 147 4.17 17.50 3.52
C VAL A 147 3.71 18.27 2.29
N ILE A 148 3.22 17.54 1.29
CA ILE A 148 2.77 18.08 -0.02
C ILE A 148 1.25 17.95 -0.23
N LEU A 149 0.58 17.07 0.53
CA LEU A 149 -0.87 16.91 0.49
C LEU A 149 -1.39 16.55 1.88
N ARG A 150 -2.53 17.11 2.26
CA ARG A 150 -3.33 16.67 3.41
C ARG A 150 -4.77 16.42 2.96
N GLN A 151 -5.28 15.26 3.35
CA GLN A 151 -6.70 14.95 3.27
C GLN A 151 -7.42 15.80 4.32
N GLU A 152 -8.21 16.77 3.84
CA GLU A 152 -8.99 17.66 4.69
C GLU A 152 -10.47 17.60 4.32
N PRO A 153 -11.38 17.66 5.32
CA PRO A 153 -11.10 17.64 6.76
C PRO A 153 -10.56 16.28 7.26
N LYS A 154 -9.86 16.27 8.39
CA LYS A 154 -9.45 15.04 9.10
C LYS A 154 -10.64 14.43 9.85
N LEU A 155 -11.21 13.34 9.33
CA LEU A 155 -12.45 12.75 9.85
C LEU A 155 -12.27 11.38 10.53
N SER A 156 -11.14 10.71 10.30
CA SER A 156 -10.97 9.31 10.71
C SER A 156 -10.74 9.17 12.20
N VAL A 157 -11.38 8.17 12.79
CA VAL A 157 -11.08 7.69 14.16
C VAL A 157 -10.30 6.36 14.14
N GLY A 158 -9.81 5.93 12.98
CA GLY A 158 -9.05 4.68 12.85
C GLY A 158 -9.20 3.93 11.53
N ASN A 159 -10.10 4.35 10.63
CA ASN A 159 -10.47 3.58 9.43
C ASN A 159 -10.38 4.41 8.15
N HIS A 160 -10.24 3.70 7.03
CA HIS A 160 -10.44 4.19 5.66
C HIS A 160 -9.54 5.36 5.25
N PHE A 161 -8.22 5.21 5.44
CA PHE A 161 -7.23 6.18 4.98
C PHE A 161 -6.90 6.04 3.48
N GLY A 162 -7.18 4.88 2.87
CA GLY A 162 -6.67 4.52 1.55
C GLY A 162 -5.13 4.54 1.50
N SER A 163 -4.57 5.54 0.82
CA SER A 163 -3.18 6.02 0.88
C SER A 163 -2.19 5.47 -0.15
N ARG A 164 -2.63 4.80 -1.21
CA ARG A 164 -1.73 4.33 -2.27
C ARG A 164 -1.21 5.50 -3.12
N LEU A 165 0.07 5.46 -3.48
CA LEU A 165 0.81 6.43 -4.29
C LEU A 165 1.22 5.79 -5.62
N VAL A 166 0.81 6.38 -6.73
CA VAL A 166 1.15 5.88 -8.07
C VAL A 166 1.60 7.05 -8.94
N PHE A 167 2.87 7.06 -9.35
CA PHE A 167 3.34 7.96 -10.39
C PHE A 167 2.86 7.46 -11.75
N ASP A 168 2.31 8.36 -12.57
CA ASP A 168 1.96 8.08 -13.95
C ASP A 168 3.14 8.29 -14.91
N ARG A 169 2.90 7.99 -16.19
CA ARG A 169 3.92 8.09 -17.25
C ARG A 169 4.33 9.53 -17.57
N ASP A 170 3.50 10.50 -17.22
CA ASP A 170 3.71 11.93 -17.45
C ASP A 170 4.32 12.62 -16.22
N GLY A 171 4.57 11.85 -15.14
CA GLY A 171 5.20 12.33 -13.91
C GLY A 171 4.22 12.95 -12.90
N TYR A 172 2.91 12.80 -13.09
CA TYR A 172 1.93 13.16 -12.06
C TYR A 172 1.86 12.07 -10.99
N LEU A 173 1.49 12.46 -9.78
CA LEU A 173 1.28 11.56 -8.66
C LEU A 173 -0.23 11.42 -8.40
N PHE A 174 -0.74 10.20 -8.57
CA PHE A 174 -2.04 9.80 -8.06
C PHE A 174 -1.93 9.40 -6.59
N VAL A 175 -2.91 9.83 -5.80
CA VAL A 175 -3.06 9.42 -4.39
C VAL A 175 -4.48 8.93 -4.17
N THR A 176 -4.62 7.73 -3.61
CA THR A 176 -5.93 7.19 -3.23
C THR A 176 -6.28 7.58 -1.80
N LEU A 177 -7.53 7.98 -1.55
CA LEU A 177 -7.99 8.48 -0.26
C LEU A 177 -9.33 7.82 0.09
N GLY A 178 -9.38 7.08 1.19
CA GLY A 178 -10.64 6.54 1.70
C GLY A 178 -11.52 7.63 2.34
N GLU A 179 -12.79 7.34 2.57
CA GLU A 179 -13.74 8.32 3.11
C GLU A 179 -13.71 8.52 4.63
N ASN A 180 -12.71 7.96 5.32
CA ASN A 180 -12.53 8.04 6.77
C ASN A 180 -13.68 7.44 7.61
N ASN A 181 -14.52 6.60 6.97
CA ASN A 181 -15.71 5.97 7.53
C ASN A 181 -16.86 6.96 7.85
N ASP A 182 -16.84 8.14 7.21
CA ASP A 182 -17.94 9.08 7.03
C ASP A 182 -18.51 8.99 5.59
N ARG A 183 -19.36 7.98 5.35
CA ARG A 183 -19.74 7.52 4.00
C ARG A 183 -20.20 8.63 3.03
N PRO A 184 -21.11 9.55 3.40
CA PRO A 184 -21.65 10.53 2.44
C PRO A 184 -20.56 11.44 1.84
N THR A 185 -19.46 11.66 2.58
CA THR A 185 -18.39 12.57 2.17
C THR A 185 -17.63 12.10 0.92
N ALA A 186 -17.77 10.82 0.52
CA ALA A 186 -17.29 10.32 -0.76
C ALA A 186 -17.92 11.04 -1.97
N GLN A 187 -19.16 11.52 -1.83
CA GLN A 187 -19.87 12.29 -2.87
C GLN A 187 -19.59 13.81 -2.78
N ASP A 188 -19.09 14.28 -1.64
CA ASP A 188 -18.82 15.70 -1.41
C ASP A 188 -17.52 16.13 -2.11
N LEU A 189 -17.63 17.07 -3.05
CA LEU A 189 -16.49 17.57 -3.82
C LEU A 189 -15.70 18.69 -3.10
N ASP A 190 -16.22 19.25 -2.01
CA ASP A 190 -15.51 20.18 -1.13
C ASP A 190 -14.55 19.47 -0.15
N LYS A 191 -14.56 18.13 -0.14
CA LYS A 191 -13.78 17.25 0.76
C LYS A 191 -12.90 16.27 0.00
N LEU A 192 -11.83 15.83 0.65
CA LEU A 192 -10.91 14.81 0.10
C LEU A 192 -11.20 13.37 0.61
N GLN A 193 -12.38 13.12 1.14
CA GLN A 193 -12.82 11.79 1.53
C GLN A 193 -13.31 11.00 0.32
N GLY A 194 -12.86 9.75 0.15
CA GLY A 194 -13.38 8.85 -0.88
C GLY A 194 -13.08 9.35 -2.30
N LYS A 195 -11.80 9.67 -2.55
CA LYS A 195 -11.31 10.29 -3.78
C LYS A 195 -10.08 9.57 -4.30
N VAL A 196 -9.87 9.64 -5.61
CA VAL A 196 -8.52 9.62 -6.19
C VAL A 196 -8.16 11.06 -6.55
N VAL A 197 -6.99 11.52 -6.10
CA VAL A 197 -6.46 12.85 -6.44
C VAL A 197 -5.27 12.73 -7.38
N ARG A 198 -5.04 13.76 -8.21
CA ARG A 198 -3.87 13.88 -9.09
C ARG A 198 -3.15 15.19 -8.82
N ILE A 199 -1.87 15.12 -8.46
CA ILE A 199 -1.04 16.27 -8.11
C ILE A 199 0.31 16.20 -8.84
N HIS A 200 1.02 17.32 -8.94
CA HIS A 200 2.42 17.31 -9.30
C HIS A 200 3.27 16.70 -8.16
N PRO A 201 4.51 16.26 -8.44
CA PRO A 201 5.40 15.71 -7.40
C PRO A 201 5.69 16.69 -6.25
N ASP A 202 5.51 18.00 -6.43
CA ASP A 202 5.66 19.01 -5.38
C ASP A 202 4.37 19.34 -4.61
N GLY A 203 3.26 18.68 -4.94
CA GLY A 203 1.94 18.92 -4.35
C GLY A 203 1.10 19.98 -5.06
N THR A 204 1.65 20.67 -6.06
CA THR A 204 0.87 21.65 -6.82
C THR A 204 -0.18 20.96 -7.70
N VAL A 205 -1.26 21.67 -8.00
CA VAL A 205 -2.41 21.09 -8.72
C VAL A 205 -2.25 21.28 -10.24
N PRO A 206 -2.32 20.21 -11.04
CA PRO A 206 -2.34 20.31 -12.49
C PRO A 206 -3.53 21.14 -12.97
N LYS A 207 -3.29 22.11 -13.85
CA LYS A 207 -4.31 23.05 -14.34
C LYS A 207 -5.43 22.36 -15.14
N ASP A 208 -5.16 21.18 -15.66
CA ASP A 208 -6.07 20.33 -16.40
C ASP A 208 -6.78 19.28 -15.52
N ASN A 209 -6.70 19.36 -14.19
CA ASN A 209 -7.58 18.55 -13.34
C ASN A 209 -9.07 18.89 -13.60
N PRO A 210 -9.99 17.91 -13.50
CA PRO A 210 -11.38 18.05 -13.96
C PRO A 210 -12.20 19.11 -13.22
N PHE A 211 -11.81 19.45 -12.00
CA PHE A 211 -12.57 20.37 -11.15
C PHE A 211 -11.86 21.71 -10.86
N VAL A 212 -10.76 22.00 -11.56
CA VAL A 212 -10.04 23.28 -11.42
C VAL A 212 -10.95 24.43 -11.81
N GLY A 213 -10.95 25.49 -10.99
CA GLY A 213 -11.74 26.70 -11.23
C GLY A 213 -13.21 26.63 -10.80
N GLN A 214 -13.68 25.49 -10.27
CA GLN A 214 -15.03 25.36 -9.73
C GLN A 214 -15.08 25.85 -8.28
N ALA A 215 -16.09 26.65 -7.95
CA ALA A 215 -16.28 27.16 -6.59
C ALA A 215 -16.70 26.02 -5.64
N ASN A 216 -16.16 26.00 -4.43
CA ASN A 216 -16.44 24.99 -3.40
C ASN A 216 -16.12 23.55 -3.82
N VAL A 217 -15.14 23.35 -4.69
CA VAL A 217 -14.62 22.03 -5.06
C VAL A 217 -13.12 21.99 -4.85
N ARG A 218 -12.61 20.86 -4.36
CA ARG A 218 -11.18 20.59 -4.20
C ARG A 218 -10.55 20.32 -5.57
N PRO A 219 -9.64 21.18 -6.06
CA PRO A 219 -9.10 21.06 -7.42
C PRO A 219 -8.13 19.88 -7.59
N GLU A 220 -7.68 19.27 -6.48
CA GLU A 220 -6.85 18.06 -6.49
C GLU A 220 -7.60 16.82 -6.99
N ILE A 221 -8.94 16.81 -6.91
CA ILE A 221 -9.76 15.64 -7.23
C ILE A 221 -9.61 15.25 -8.69
N TRP A 222 -9.32 13.96 -8.92
CA TRP A 222 -9.35 13.33 -10.23
C TRP A 222 -10.62 12.51 -10.42
N SER A 223 -11.00 11.70 -9.43
CA SER A 223 -12.29 10.98 -9.38
C SER A 223 -12.81 10.93 -7.94
N TYR A 224 -14.08 10.57 -7.77
CA TYR A 224 -14.75 10.55 -6.47
C TYR A 224 -15.73 9.40 -6.35
N GLY A 225 -16.28 9.17 -5.16
CA GLY A 225 -17.22 8.09 -4.91
C GLY A 225 -16.54 6.76 -4.62
N GLN A 226 -15.32 6.78 -4.08
CA GLN A 226 -14.64 5.61 -3.51
C GLN A 226 -14.95 5.47 -2.02
N ARG A 227 -14.91 4.24 -1.50
CA ARG A 227 -15.00 3.92 -0.08
C ARG A 227 -13.61 3.87 0.57
N ASN A 228 -12.81 2.86 0.24
CA ASN A 228 -11.49 2.69 0.85
C ASN A 228 -10.52 1.96 -0.08
N PRO A 229 -9.90 2.67 -1.05
CA PRO A 229 -8.98 2.07 -2.00
C PRO A 229 -7.70 1.57 -1.32
N GLN A 230 -7.27 0.33 -1.58
CA GLN A 230 -6.10 -0.28 -0.92
C GLN A 230 -4.93 -0.47 -1.88
N GLY A 231 -5.20 -1.13 -3.02
CA GLY A 231 -4.27 -1.30 -4.13
C GLY A 231 -4.57 -0.32 -5.25
N ALA A 232 -3.54 0.17 -5.91
CA ALA A 232 -3.65 0.84 -7.19
C ALA A 232 -2.35 0.65 -7.98
N ALA A 233 -2.46 0.50 -9.29
CA ALA A 233 -1.32 0.36 -10.19
C ALA A 233 -1.68 0.90 -11.58
N LEU A 234 -0.67 1.37 -12.31
CA LEU A 234 -0.86 1.62 -13.74
C LEU A 234 -0.91 0.29 -14.48
N ASN A 235 -1.88 0.17 -15.37
CA ASN A 235 -1.84 -0.85 -16.40
C ASN A 235 -0.62 -0.60 -17.31
N PRO A 236 0.33 -1.54 -17.42
CA PRO A 236 1.61 -1.32 -18.10
C PRO A 236 1.48 -1.29 -19.63
N TRP A 237 0.32 -1.58 -20.20
CA TRP A 237 0.12 -1.53 -21.65
C TRP A 237 -0.42 -0.18 -22.11
N ASN A 238 -1.33 0.44 -21.34
CA ASN A 238 -1.99 1.69 -21.73
C ASN A 238 -1.71 2.88 -20.78
N GLY A 239 -1.17 2.65 -19.58
CA GLY A 239 -0.91 3.69 -18.59
C GLY A 239 -2.13 4.13 -17.78
N THR A 240 -3.28 3.45 -17.93
CA THR A 240 -4.48 3.76 -17.17
C THR A 240 -4.33 3.30 -15.72
N LEU A 241 -4.71 4.15 -14.76
CA LEU A 241 -4.73 3.80 -13.35
C LEU A 241 -5.89 2.84 -13.08
N TRP A 242 -5.58 1.69 -12.49
CA TRP A 242 -6.56 0.78 -11.91
C TRP A 242 -6.42 0.83 -10.40
N GLU A 243 -7.52 0.81 -9.69
CA GLU A 243 -7.55 0.64 -8.24
C GLU A 243 -8.44 -0.52 -7.83
N ASN A 244 -8.16 -1.04 -6.64
CA ASN A 244 -9.11 -1.87 -5.92
C ASN A 244 -9.49 -1.22 -4.61
N GLU A 245 -10.66 -1.57 -4.11
CA GLU A 245 -11.14 -1.05 -2.84
C GLU A 245 -11.95 -2.04 -2.02
N HIS A 246 -12.00 -1.77 -0.71
CA HIS A 246 -12.86 -2.53 0.20
C HIS A 246 -14.29 -2.06 0.11
N GLY A 247 -15.21 -2.99 -0.14
CA GLY A 247 -16.63 -2.82 0.16
C GLY A 247 -16.91 -2.89 1.67
N PRO A 248 -18.17 -2.72 2.09
CA PRO A 248 -18.59 -2.97 3.46
C PRO A 248 -18.62 -4.48 3.77
N ARG A 249 -19.79 -5.09 3.98
CA ARG A 249 -19.91 -6.55 4.03
C ARG A 249 -20.17 -7.05 2.62
N GLY A 250 -19.12 -7.48 1.94
CA GLY A 250 -19.19 -7.76 0.50
C GLY A 250 -18.97 -6.50 -0.33
N GLY A 251 -18.86 -6.69 -1.65
CA GLY A 251 -18.72 -5.58 -2.61
C GLY A 251 -17.31 -4.99 -2.65
N ASP A 252 -16.27 -5.81 -2.46
CA ASP A 252 -14.92 -5.37 -2.84
C ASP A 252 -14.86 -5.24 -4.37
N GLU A 253 -14.15 -4.24 -4.87
CA GLU A 253 -14.19 -3.84 -6.29
C GLU A 253 -12.80 -3.72 -6.92
N ILE A 254 -12.73 -3.95 -8.24
CA ILE A 254 -11.72 -3.37 -9.13
C ILE A 254 -12.40 -2.30 -9.95
N ASN A 255 -11.71 -1.18 -10.13
CA ASN A 255 -12.17 -0.02 -10.85
C ASN A 255 -11.08 0.43 -11.84
N ILE A 256 -11.50 0.97 -12.98
CA ILE A 256 -10.62 1.59 -13.98
C ILE A 256 -10.82 3.10 -13.85
N ILE A 257 -9.81 3.83 -13.38
CA ILE A 257 -9.94 5.24 -13.01
C ILE A 257 -9.99 6.17 -14.22
N GLU A 258 -11.10 6.89 -14.31
CA GLU A 258 -11.40 7.87 -15.34
C GLU A 258 -11.50 9.29 -14.77
N ARG A 259 -11.10 10.26 -15.59
CA ARG A 259 -11.11 11.68 -15.26
C ARG A 259 -12.52 12.20 -14.97
N GLY A 260 -12.71 12.75 -13.77
CA GLY A 260 -13.92 13.45 -13.34
C GLY A 260 -15.12 12.53 -13.04
N LYS A 261 -14.91 11.21 -13.01
CA LYS A 261 -15.99 10.24 -12.83
C LYS A 261 -16.33 9.97 -11.36
N ASN A 262 -17.59 9.56 -11.15
CA ASN A 262 -18.16 9.15 -9.88
C ASN A 262 -18.22 7.62 -9.82
N TYR A 263 -17.58 6.99 -8.85
CA TYR A 263 -17.58 5.54 -8.62
C TYR A 263 -18.71 5.10 -7.67
N GLY A 264 -19.53 6.06 -7.24
CA GLY A 264 -20.87 5.80 -6.73
C GLY A 264 -20.98 5.60 -5.22
N TRP A 265 -19.94 5.24 -4.48
CA TRP A 265 -20.04 5.08 -3.02
C TRP A 265 -20.49 6.40 -2.34
N PRO A 266 -21.46 6.37 -1.40
CA PRO A 266 -22.23 5.22 -0.92
C PRO A 266 -23.60 5.04 -1.60
N LEU A 267 -23.88 5.79 -2.67
CA LEU A 267 -25.13 5.73 -3.40
C LEU A 267 -25.28 4.42 -4.19
N ALA A 268 -24.20 3.95 -4.80
CA ALA A 268 -24.09 2.65 -5.46
C ALA A 268 -23.16 1.75 -4.64
N THR A 269 -23.56 0.50 -4.40
CA THR A 269 -22.69 -0.50 -3.79
C THR A 269 -23.23 -1.92 -4.02
N HIS A 270 -22.31 -2.86 -4.26
CA HIS A 270 -22.63 -4.28 -4.29
C HIS A 270 -22.55 -4.96 -2.91
N GLY A 271 -22.17 -4.21 -1.88
CA GLY A 271 -22.10 -4.69 -0.51
C GLY A 271 -23.33 -4.31 0.33
N ILE A 272 -23.43 -4.89 1.51
CA ILE A 272 -24.44 -4.52 2.51
C ILE A 272 -23.76 -4.01 3.79
N ASN A 273 -24.55 -3.41 4.68
CA ASN A 273 -24.07 -3.07 6.01
C ASN A 273 -23.70 -4.35 6.78
N TYR A 274 -22.74 -4.27 7.71
CA TYR A 274 -22.36 -5.40 8.55
C TYR A 274 -23.52 -5.94 9.41
N SER A 275 -24.55 -5.11 9.66
CA SER A 275 -25.81 -5.55 10.28
C SER A 275 -26.62 -6.56 9.44
N GLY A 276 -26.31 -6.70 8.15
CA GLY A 276 -27.07 -7.52 7.19
C GLY A 276 -28.18 -6.73 6.46
N LEU A 277 -28.33 -5.44 6.75
CA LEU A 277 -29.28 -4.54 6.05
C LEU A 277 -28.56 -3.76 4.94
N PRO A 278 -29.29 -3.17 3.97
CA PRO A 278 -28.70 -2.25 3.01
C PRO A 278 -27.91 -1.12 3.67
N ILE A 279 -26.92 -0.58 2.95
CA ILE A 279 -26.27 0.67 3.34
C ILE A 279 -27.33 1.79 3.30
N PRO A 280 -27.48 2.62 4.36
CA PRO A 280 -28.60 3.57 4.45
C PRO A 280 -28.70 4.56 3.29
N GLU A 281 -27.56 4.96 2.74
CA GLU A 281 -27.47 5.91 1.63
C GLU A 281 -27.64 5.26 0.24
N ALA A 282 -27.55 3.93 0.17
CA ALA A 282 -27.52 3.20 -1.09
C ALA A 282 -28.89 3.20 -1.77
N ARG A 283 -28.87 3.35 -3.10
CA ARG A 283 -30.04 3.36 -3.98
C ARG A 283 -30.09 2.14 -4.91
N GLY A 284 -29.03 1.34 -4.94
CA GLY A 284 -28.89 0.13 -5.75
C GLY A 284 -27.44 -0.30 -5.87
N ASP A 285 -27.21 -1.37 -6.62
CA ASP A 285 -25.88 -1.78 -7.09
C ASP A 285 -25.40 -0.92 -8.26
N THR A 286 -26.33 -0.38 -9.05
CA THR A 286 -26.08 0.59 -10.12
C THR A 286 -26.96 1.83 -9.92
N VAL A 287 -26.37 3.02 -10.10
CA VAL A 287 -27.07 4.30 -10.01
C VAL A 287 -26.75 5.16 -11.22
N GLU A 288 -27.74 5.87 -11.76
CA GLU A 288 -27.52 6.79 -12.89
C GLU A 288 -26.48 7.86 -12.52
N GLY A 289 -25.52 8.10 -13.41
CA GLY A 289 -24.43 9.05 -13.19
C GLY A 289 -23.23 8.49 -12.42
N THR A 290 -23.24 7.21 -12.05
CA THR A 290 -22.06 6.51 -11.49
C THR A 290 -21.45 5.56 -12.52
N VAL A 291 -20.16 5.29 -12.38
CA VAL A 291 -19.43 4.25 -13.11
C VAL A 291 -19.55 2.96 -12.33
N SER A 292 -19.99 1.89 -12.98
CA SER A 292 -20.03 0.56 -12.37
C SER A 292 -18.62 -0.01 -12.24
N PRO A 293 -18.36 -0.80 -11.19
CA PRO A 293 -17.07 -1.44 -11.03
C PRO A 293 -16.76 -2.41 -12.16
N HIS A 294 -15.47 -2.51 -12.47
CA HIS A 294 -14.97 -3.41 -13.48
C HIS A 294 -15.10 -4.88 -13.07
N HIS A 295 -14.86 -5.17 -11.78
CA HIS A 295 -15.07 -6.47 -11.18
C HIS A 295 -15.50 -6.33 -9.71
N VAL A 296 -16.29 -7.27 -9.22
CA VAL A 296 -16.85 -7.25 -7.86
C VAL A 296 -16.76 -8.62 -7.22
N TRP A 297 -16.37 -8.66 -5.94
CA TRP A 297 -16.54 -9.83 -5.09
C TRP A 297 -17.74 -9.66 -4.14
N GLU A 298 -18.78 -10.47 -4.32
CA GLU A 298 -19.93 -10.53 -3.40
C GLU A 298 -19.50 -10.82 -1.96
N LYS A 299 -18.50 -11.71 -1.80
CA LYS A 299 -17.85 -11.96 -0.53
C LYS A 299 -16.44 -11.36 -0.54
N SER A 300 -16.30 -10.22 0.12
CA SER A 300 -15.04 -9.47 0.22
C SER A 300 -13.85 -10.34 0.67
N PRO A 301 -12.82 -10.51 -0.17
CA PRO A 301 -11.54 -11.09 0.23
C PRO A 301 -10.73 -10.15 1.14
N GLY A 302 -11.11 -8.87 1.22
CA GLY A 302 -10.35 -7.83 1.87
C GLY A 302 -9.13 -7.45 1.02
N LEU A 303 -9.38 -7.00 -0.22
CA LEU A 303 -8.34 -6.71 -1.21
C LEU A 303 -7.24 -5.77 -0.69
N SER A 304 -6.03 -5.90 -1.20
CA SER A 304 -4.90 -5.07 -0.75
C SER A 304 -4.03 -4.65 -1.94
N GLY A 305 -2.70 -4.62 -1.80
CA GLY A 305 -1.82 -4.23 -2.91
C GLY A 305 -2.11 -5.03 -4.19
N MET A 306 -1.82 -4.41 -5.33
CA MET A 306 -2.02 -5.02 -6.65
C MET A 306 -0.82 -4.79 -7.56
N ALA A 307 -0.54 -5.76 -8.42
CA ALA A 307 0.50 -5.67 -9.43
C ALA A 307 0.03 -6.30 -10.75
N PHE A 308 0.16 -5.57 -11.85
CA PHE A 308 0.19 -6.18 -13.17
C PHE A 308 1.50 -6.95 -13.35
N TYR A 309 1.44 -8.05 -14.10
CA TYR A 309 2.62 -8.82 -14.47
C TYR A 309 2.94 -8.66 -15.96
N ASP A 310 4.05 -7.98 -16.25
CA ASP A 310 4.56 -7.70 -17.59
C ASP A 310 6.01 -8.16 -17.80
N ALA A 311 6.65 -8.80 -16.80
CA ALA A 311 8.02 -9.29 -16.90
C ALA A 311 8.16 -10.61 -17.69
N ASP A 312 9.16 -10.71 -18.55
CA ASP A 312 9.37 -11.89 -19.41
C ASP A 312 9.73 -13.19 -18.66
N GLN A 313 10.12 -13.08 -17.39
CA GLN A 313 10.64 -14.19 -16.58
C GLN A 313 9.66 -15.36 -16.46
N PHE A 314 8.37 -15.08 -16.20
CA PHE A 314 7.34 -16.11 -16.07
C PHE A 314 6.24 -15.90 -17.12
N LYS A 315 6.44 -16.47 -18.31
CA LYS A 315 5.51 -16.30 -19.45
C LYS A 315 4.07 -16.71 -19.15
N ALA A 316 3.84 -17.66 -18.25
CA ALA A 316 2.50 -18.08 -17.83
C ALA A 316 1.75 -17.02 -16.99
N TRP A 317 2.42 -15.98 -16.53
CA TRP A 317 1.82 -14.87 -15.78
C TRP A 317 1.67 -13.59 -16.62
N GLN A 318 2.16 -13.57 -17.86
CA GLN A 318 2.06 -12.41 -18.74
C GLN A 318 0.61 -11.99 -18.95
N GLY A 319 0.30 -10.72 -18.64
CA GLY A 319 -1.06 -10.20 -18.78
C GLY A 319 -1.90 -10.31 -17.51
N ASN A 320 -1.41 -10.99 -16.47
CA ASN A 320 -2.18 -11.23 -15.26
C ASN A 320 -2.10 -10.06 -14.29
N VAL A 321 -3.09 -9.99 -13.40
CA VAL A 321 -3.06 -9.11 -12.22
C VAL A 321 -3.00 -9.95 -10.96
N PHE A 322 -2.10 -9.59 -10.05
CA PHE A 322 -1.99 -10.18 -8.72
C PHE A 322 -2.52 -9.21 -7.68
N ILE A 323 -3.35 -9.69 -6.76
CA ILE A 323 -3.98 -8.86 -5.72
C ILE A 323 -3.87 -9.58 -4.37
N GLY A 324 -3.33 -8.91 -3.36
CA GLY A 324 -3.32 -9.46 -2.00
C GLY A 324 -4.71 -9.49 -1.40
N ALA A 325 -4.99 -10.46 -0.53
CA ALA A 325 -6.22 -10.54 0.24
C ALA A 325 -5.96 -10.69 1.74
N LEU A 326 -6.49 -9.74 2.51
CA LEU A 326 -6.31 -9.65 3.95
C LEU A 326 -7.24 -10.57 4.73
N VAL A 327 -8.50 -10.72 4.31
CA VAL A 327 -9.50 -11.51 5.04
C VAL A 327 -9.42 -12.98 4.67
N SER A 328 -9.28 -13.28 3.37
CA SER A 328 -9.15 -14.67 2.91
C SER A 328 -7.72 -15.24 2.98
N GLN A 329 -6.73 -14.40 3.30
CA GLN A 329 -5.33 -14.82 3.57
C GLN A 329 -4.64 -15.52 2.39
N GLU A 330 -4.73 -14.91 1.22
CA GLU A 330 -4.24 -15.48 -0.04
C GLU A 330 -3.81 -14.38 -1.02
N LEU A 331 -3.14 -14.79 -2.09
CA LEU A 331 -2.83 -13.95 -3.24
C LEU A 331 -3.73 -14.36 -4.40
N ILE A 332 -4.51 -13.42 -4.92
CA ILE A 332 -5.42 -13.63 -6.05
C ILE A 332 -4.64 -13.42 -7.34
N ARG A 333 -4.72 -14.34 -8.29
CA ARG A 333 -4.23 -14.18 -9.67
C ARG A 333 -5.43 -14.10 -10.60
N LEU A 334 -5.55 -12.99 -11.32
CA LEU A 334 -6.60 -12.76 -12.31
C LEU A 334 -6.02 -12.86 -13.72
N GLU A 335 -6.72 -13.57 -14.58
CA GLU A 335 -6.45 -13.61 -16.02
C GLU A 335 -7.50 -12.80 -16.77
N PHE A 336 -7.06 -12.12 -17.82
CA PHE A 336 -7.88 -11.20 -18.60
C PHE A 336 -7.95 -11.59 -20.07
N GLN A 337 -9.12 -11.37 -20.68
CA GLN A 337 -9.27 -11.32 -22.12
C GLN A 337 -9.76 -9.92 -22.51
N GLY A 338 -8.86 -9.13 -23.12
CA GLY A 338 -9.07 -7.68 -23.20
C GLY A 338 -9.07 -7.09 -21.79
N ASP A 339 -10.06 -6.28 -21.45
CA ASP A 339 -10.21 -5.79 -20.09
C ASP A 339 -10.98 -6.76 -19.20
N LYS A 340 -11.66 -7.80 -19.70
CA LYS A 340 -12.55 -8.64 -18.86
C LYS A 340 -11.79 -9.71 -18.08
N VAL A 341 -12.06 -9.83 -16.77
CA VAL A 341 -11.64 -10.99 -15.96
C VAL A 341 -12.30 -12.26 -16.50
N VAL A 342 -11.49 -13.24 -16.92
CA VAL A 342 -11.96 -14.54 -17.44
C VAL A 342 -11.65 -15.71 -16.53
N HIS A 343 -10.66 -15.56 -15.64
CA HIS A 343 -10.30 -16.60 -14.70
C HIS A 343 -9.68 -16.00 -13.42
N GLU A 344 -9.85 -16.73 -12.32
CA GLU A 344 -9.32 -16.38 -11.01
C GLU A 344 -8.73 -17.62 -10.34
N GLU A 345 -7.51 -17.47 -9.82
CA GLU A 345 -6.84 -18.48 -9.02
C GLU A 345 -6.45 -17.91 -7.65
N ARG A 346 -6.55 -18.74 -6.60
CA ARG A 346 -6.12 -18.39 -5.24
C ARG A 346 -4.81 -19.08 -4.90
N LEU A 347 -3.78 -18.27 -4.61
CA LEU A 347 -2.41 -18.70 -4.33
C LEU A 347 -2.03 -18.43 -2.87
N LEU A 348 -0.99 -19.13 -2.39
CA LEU A 348 -0.34 -18.89 -1.09
C LEU A 348 -1.22 -19.12 0.16
N GLY A 349 -2.40 -19.73 0.01
CA GLY A 349 -3.31 -20.00 1.15
C GLY A 349 -2.67 -20.90 2.22
N GLU A 350 -1.69 -21.73 1.86
CA GLU A 350 -0.93 -22.56 2.80
C GLU A 350 -0.09 -21.73 3.79
N LEU A 351 0.24 -20.46 3.47
CA LEU A 351 0.92 -19.57 4.41
C LEU A 351 0.06 -19.23 5.62
N LYS A 352 -1.27 -19.18 5.46
CA LYS A 352 -2.23 -18.73 6.50
C LYS A 352 -1.87 -17.34 7.05
N LYS A 353 -1.54 -16.43 6.13
CA LYS A 353 -1.09 -15.07 6.43
C LYS A 353 -1.91 -14.07 5.65
N ARG A 354 -2.24 -12.93 6.27
CA ARG A 354 -2.94 -11.83 5.60
C ARG A 354 -1.99 -11.20 4.59
N ILE A 355 -2.37 -11.11 3.31
CA ILE A 355 -1.49 -10.52 2.29
C ILE A 355 -1.77 -9.02 2.17
N ARG A 356 -0.74 -8.19 2.37
CA ARG A 356 -0.83 -6.72 2.41
C ARG A 356 -0.46 -6.05 1.09
N ASP A 357 0.66 -6.44 0.51
CA ASP A 357 1.15 -5.82 -0.72
C ASP A 357 1.74 -6.88 -1.63
N VAL A 358 1.64 -6.64 -2.93
CA VAL A 358 2.27 -7.46 -3.96
C VAL A 358 2.86 -6.54 -5.01
N ARG A 359 4.11 -6.79 -5.39
CA ARG A 359 4.83 -6.00 -6.39
C ARG A 359 5.61 -6.92 -7.32
N GLN A 360 5.61 -6.62 -8.62
CA GLN A 360 6.57 -7.22 -9.53
C GLN A 360 7.95 -6.56 -9.30
N GLY A 361 8.94 -7.39 -8.99
CA GLY A 361 10.34 -6.98 -8.89
C GLY A 361 10.99 -6.75 -10.25
N PRO A 362 12.11 -6.01 -10.29
CA PRO A 362 12.86 -5.78 -11.53
C PRO A 362 13.49 -7.06 -12.10
N ASP A 363 13.53 -8.15 -11.32
CA ASP A 363 13.98 -9.48 -11.72
C ASP A 363 12.83 -10.39 -12.20
N GLY A 364 11.61 -9.86 -12.30
CA GLY A 364 10.43 -10.57 -12.77
C GLY A 364 9.78 -11.51 -11.75
N TYR A 365 10.24 -11.52 -10.50
CA TYR A 365 9.55 -12.23 -9.41
C TYR A 365 8.47 -11.35 -8.78
N LEU A 366 7.49 -11.97 -8.13
CA LEU A 366 6.56 -11.26 -7.27
C LEU A 366 7.16 -11.15 -5.86
N TYR A 367 7.00 -9.98 -5.25
CA TYR A 367 7.39 -9.71 -3.87
C TYR A 367 6.13 -9.42 -3.06
N VAL A 368 5.92 -10.17 -1.98
CA VAL A 368 4.67 -10.21 -1.23
C VAL A 368 4.91 -9.90 0.24
N LEU A 369 4.20 -8.91 0.78
CA LEU A 369 4.22 -8.55 2.20
C LEU A 369 3.03 -9.15 2.95
N THR A 370 3.26 -9.60 4.18
CA THR A 370 2.19 -10.09 5.08
C THR A 370 1.84 -9.09 6.18
N ASP A 371 0.54 -8.86 6.43
CA ASP A 371 0.02 -7.94 7.47
C ASP A 371 -0.09 -8.63 8.83
N GLU A 372 1.06 -8.88 9.47
CA GLU A 372 1.15 -9.53 10.79
C GLU A 372 2.08 -8.75 11.73
N GLU A 373 1.97 -9.00 13.04
CA GLU A 373 2.92 -8.47 14.04
C GLU A 373 4.36 -8.97 13.78
N ASP A 374 4.50 -10.24 13.39
CA ASP A 374 5.72 -10.83 12.84
C ASP A 374 5.52 -11.10 11.35
N GLY A 375 5.45 -10.01 10.60
CA GLY A 375 5.29 -9.98 9.16
C GLY A 375 6.58 -10.34 8.43
N ALA A 376 6.42 -10.68 7.16
CA ALA A 376 7.50 -11.11 6.29
C ALA A 376 7.35 -10.55 4.88
N LEU A 377 8.50 -10.49 4.20
CA LEU A 377 8.60 -10.28 2.76
C LEU A 377 8.96 -11.61 2.11
N TYR A 378 8.14 -12.06 1.17
CA TYR A 378 8.38 -13.25 0.36
C TYR A 378 8.73 -12.85 -1.07
N LYS A 379 9.63 -13.61 -1.68
CA LYS A 379 9.88 -13.65 -3.12
C LYS A 379 9.17 -14.88 -3.69
N VAL A 380 8.36 -14.70 -4.72
CA VAL A 380 7.46 -15.71 -5.29
C VAL A 380 7.69 -15.81 -6.80
N GLY A 381 7.88 -17.02 -7.31
CA GLY A 381 8.09 -17.29 -8.73
C GLY A 381 7.69 -18.71 -9.13
N LEU A 382 7.71 -19.02 -10.42
CA LEU A 382 7.53 -20.38 -10.93
C LEU A 382 8.88 -21.11 -10.98
N LYS A 383 8.87 -22.43 -10.73
CA LYS A 383 10.01 -23.33 -10.93
C LYS A 383 10.35 -23.58 -12.39
#